data_AF-A0A7C1R888-F1
#
_entry.id   AF-A0A7C1R888-F1
#
_cell.length_a   1.000
_cell.length_b   1.000
_cell.length_c   1.000
_cell.angle_alpha   90.00
_cell.angle_beta   90.00
_cell.angle_gamma   90.00
#
_symmetry.space_group_name_H-M   'P 1'
#
loop_
_entity.id
_entity.type
_entity.pdbx_description
1 polymer ?
#
loop_
_entity_poly.entity_id
_entity_poly.type
_entity_poly.pdbx_seq_one_letter_code
_entity_poly.pdbx_strand_id
1 'polypeptide(L)'
;MEFKIVNVGYIEEVCDKSPELIREMIDIFRDQVMEFSDEMEKLFSEDRYYDLGMLAHKAKSSVTIMGMDDLAGELKELELNAKEGIKTETYKNCISSFVNQTGEALKELDTYLEKL
;
A
#
# COMPACT_ATOMS: atom_id res chain seq x y z
N MET A 1 -6.62 16.29 -14.81
CA MET A 1 -6.38 16.24 -13.35
C MET A 1 -5.24 15.27 -13.18
N GLU A 2 -4.15 15.69 -12.55
CA GLU A 2 -2.95 14.87 -12.42
C GLU A 2 -3.00 14.22 -11.04
N PHE A 3 -3.25 12.91 -11.02
CA PHE A 3 -3.08 12.11 -9.82
C PHE A 3 -1.58 11.95 -9.57
N LYS A 4 -1.15 12.15 -8.33
CA LYS A 4 0.27 12.20 -7.98
C LYS A 4 0.78 10.88 -7.46
N ILE A 5 -0.08 10.06 -6.88
CA ILE A 5 0.30 8.86 -6.16
C ILE A 5 -0.18 7.61 -6.88
N VAL A 6 -1.44 7.60 -7.34
CA VAL A 6 -2.01 6.44 -8.03
C VAL A 6 -1.94 6.60 -9.55
N ASN A 7 -1.80 5.47 -10.24
CA ASN A 7 -1.87 5.42 -11.70
C ASN A 7 -3.24 4.87 -12.15
N VAL A 8 -4.21 5.77 -12.31
CA VAL A 8 -5.56 5.38 -12.75
C VAL A 8 -5.59 4.75 -14.14
N GLY A 9 -4.67 5.11 -15.05
CA GLY A 9 -4.59 4.51 -16.37
C GLY A 9 -4.19 3.03 -16.29
N TYR A 10 -3.26 2.72 -15.39
CA TYR A 10 -2.86 1.34 -15.12
C TYR A 10 -4.00 0.53 -14.46
N ILE A 11 -4.69 1.12 -13.48
CA ILE A 11 -5.88 0.52 -12.85
C ILE A 11 -6.95 0.20 -13.89
N GLU A 12 -7.24 1.13 -14.80
CA GLU A 12 -8.17 0.94 -15.91
C GLU A 12 -7.74 -0.21 -16.83
N GLU A 13 -6.45 -0.31 -17.18
CA GLU A 13 -5.93 -1.40 -18.00
C GLU A 13 -6.08 -2.76 -17.31
N VAL A 14 -5.76 -2.85 -16.01
CA VAL A 14 -5.87 -4.09 -15.23
C VAL A 14 -7.33 -4.55 -15.10
N CYS A 15 -8.27 -3.61 -15.01
CA CYS A 15 -9.71 -3.89 -14.89
C CYS A 15 -10.46 -3.94 -16.23
N ASP A 16 -9.76 -3.92 -17.37
CA ASP A 16 -10.36 -3.84 -18.72
C ASP A 16 -11.42 -2.72 -18.83
N LYS A 17 -11.16 -1.60 -18.13
CA LYS A 17 -12.02 -0.41 -18.02
C LYS A 17 -13.43 -0.68 -17.49
N SER A 18 -13.70 -1.84 -16.86
CA SER A 18 -14.98 -2.13 -16.23
C SER A 18 -15.15 -1.29 -14.96
N PRO A 19 -16.17 -0.42 -14.88
CA PRO A 19 -16.42 0.38 -13.69
C PRO A 19 -16.72 -0.44 -12.43
N GLU A 20 -17.30 -1.63 -12.59
CA GLU A 20 -17.59 -2.56 -11.51
C GLU A 20 -16.30 -3.16 -10.95
N LEU A 21 -15.41 -3.65 -11.82
CA LEU A 21 -14.12 -4.22 -11.40
C LEU A 21 -13.21 -3.16 -10.76
N ILE A 22 -13.22 -1.94 -11.29
CA ILE A 22 -12.46 -0.82 -10.72
C ILE A 22 -12.92 -0.52 -9.29
N ARG A 23 -14.25 -0.45 -9.07
CA ARG A 23 -14.83 -0.21 -7.74
C ARG A 23 -14.47 -1.33 -6.76
N GLU A 24 -14.67 -2.58 -7.17
CA GLU A 24 -14.33 -3.75 -6.35
C GLU A 24 -12.85 -3.76 -5.97
N MET A 25 -11.95 -3.46 -6.91
CA MET A 25 -10.52 -3.43 -6.66
C MET A 25 -10.11 -2.30 -5.71
N ILE A 26 -10.73 -1.12 -5.83
CA ILE A 26 -10.49 0.01 -4.92
C ILE A 26 -11.02 -0.29 -3.51
N ASP A 27 -12.17 -0.96 -3.40
CA ASP A 27 -12.73 -1.38 -2.12
C ASP A 27 -11.82 -2.42 -1.42
N ILE A 28 -11.34 -3.42 -2.17
CA ILE A 28 -10.34 -4.38 -1.66
C ILE A 28 -9.07 -3.66 -1.19
N PHE A 29 -8.57 -2.71 -1.97
CA PHE A 29 -7.40 -1.92 -1.60
C PHE A 29 -7.63 -1.14 -0.31
N ARG A 30 -8.80 -0.51 -0.15
CA ARG A 30 -9.16 0.23 1.08
C ARG A 30 -9.16 -0.66 2.31
N ASP A 31 -9.78 -1.83 2.22
CA ASP A 31 -9.82 -2.79 3.32
C ASP A 31 -8.40 -3.26 3.70
N GLN A 32 -7.57 -3.55 2.69
CA GLN A 32 -6.16 -3.92 2.89
C GLN A 32 -5.34 -2.80 3.52
N VAL A 33 -5.55 -1.53 3.14
CA VAL A 33 -4.84 -0.39 3.75
C VAL A 33 -5.15 -0.31 5.24
N MET A 34 -6.41 -0.46 5.63
CA MET A 34 -6.80 -0.44 7.05
C MET A 34 -6.20 -1.62 7.80
N GLU A 35 -6.36 -2.84 7.29
CA GLU A 35 -5.83 -4.07 7.91
C GLU A 35 -4.31 -4.00 8.07
N PHE A 36 -3.60 -3.67 7.00
CA PHE A 36 -2.13 -3.67 7.00
C PHE A 36 -1.56 -2.55 7.86
N SER A 37 -2.20 -1.38 7.90
CA SER A 37 -1.73 -0.26 8.75
C SER A 37 -1.76 -0.66 10.23
N ASP A 38 -2.91 -1.17 10.70
CA ASP A 38 -3.09 -1.61 12.09
C ASP A 38 -2.14 -2.77 12.45
N GLU A 39 -2.00 -3.75 11.55
CA GLU A 39 -1.15 -4.92 11.80
C GLU A 39 0.34 -4.57 11.74
N MET A 40 0.78 -3.68 10.84
CA MET A 40 2.17 -3.21 10.80
C MET A 40 2.57 -2.51 12.08
N GLU A 41 1.75 -1.60 12.60
CA GLU A 41 2.02 -0.90 13.86
C GLU A 41 2.09 -1.88 15.03
N LYS A 42 1.14 -2.83 15.09
CA LYS A 42 1.12 -3.87 16.12
C LYS A 42 2.39 -4.72 16.07
N LEU A 43 2.74 -5.29 14.92
CA LEU A 43 3.91 -6.16 14.77
C LEU A 43 5.22 -5.42 15.09
N PHE A 44 5.31 -4.14 14.71
CA PHE A 44 6.46 -3.31 15.08
C PHE A 44 6.55 -3.08 16.60
N SER A 45 5.42 -2.80 17.27
CA SER A 45 5.39 -2.57 18.72
C SER A 45 5.67 -3.83 19.56
N GLU A 46 5.41 -5.01 18.99
CA GLU A 46 5.68 -6.32 19.60
C GLU A 46 7.07 -6.88 19.23
N ASP A 47 7.91 -6.11 18.53
CA ASP A 47 9.22 -6.52 18.00
C ASP A 47 9.17 -7.78 17.10
N ARG A 48 8.01 -8.05 16.47
CA ARG A 48 7.78 -9.19 15.57
C ARG A 48 8.23 -8.89 14.14
N TYR A 49 9.52 -8.60 13.97
CA TYR A 49 10.05 -8.07 12.72
C TYR A 49 9.97 -9.03 11.53
N TYR A 50 10.14 -10.33 11.75
CA TYR A 50 10.00 -11.29 10.65
C TYR A 50 8.58 -11.26 10.06
N ASP A 51 7.57 -11.23 10.94
CA ASP A 51 6.17 -11.15 10.54
C ASP A 51 5.86 -9.80 9.89
N LEU A 52 6.44 -8.70 10.41
CA LEU A 52 6.35 -7.37 9.79
C LEU A 52 6.90 -7.40 8.36
N GLY A 53 8.03 -8.07 8.13
CA GLY A 53 8.61 -8.22 6.79
C GLY A 53 7.72 -9.06 5.86
N MET A 54 7.03 -10.07 6.39
CA MET A 54 6.04 -10.85 5.63
C MET A 54 4.79 -10.03 5.31
N LEU A 55 4.34 -9.16 6.20
CA LEU A 55 3.23 -8.24 5.95
C LEU A 55 3.61 -7.19 4.91
N ALA A 56 4.80 -6.61 5.01
CA ALA A 56 5.34 -5.67 4.02
C ALA A 56 5.38 -6.28 2.60
N HIS A 57 5.73 -7.57 2.48
CA HIS A 57 5.66 -8.29 1.20
C HIS A 57 4.25 -8.30 0.59
N LYS A 58 3.22 -8.55 1.42
CA LYS A 58 1.82 -8.56 0.96
C LYS A 58 1.35 -7.16 0.58
N ALA A 59 1.62 -6.18 1.44
CA ALA A 59 1.29 -4.78 1.21
C ALA A 59 1.92 -4.24 -0.07
N LYS A 60 3.15 -4.64 -0.38
CA LYS A 60 3.86 -4.26 -1.61
C LYS A 60 3.07 -4.63 -2.86
N SER A 61 2.57 -5.86 -2.95
CA SER A 61 1.75 -6.28 -4.11
C SER A 61 0.48 -5.45 -4.25
N SER A 62 -0.17 -5.12 -3.14
CA SER A 62 -1.38 -4.30 -3.12
C SER A 62 -1.12 -2.89 -3.69
N VAL A 63 -0.07 -2.20 -3.21
CA VAL A 63 0.26 -0.84 -3.67
C VAL A 63 0.81 -0.80 -5.10
N THR A 64 1.47 -1.88 -5.57
CA THR A 64 1.89 -2.00 -6.98
C THR A 64 0.69 -2.04 -7.92
N ILE A 65 -0.41 -2.71 -7.56
CA ILE A 65 -1.63 -2.74 -8.40
C ILE A 65 -2.22 -1.33 -8.55
N MET A 66 -2.06 -0.48 -7.54
CA MET A 66 -2.49 0.93 -7.61
C MET A 66 -1.49 1.85 -8.35
N GLY A 67 -0.37 1.31 -8.83
CA GLY A 67 0.69 2.06 -9.51
C GLY A 67 1.59 2.89 -8.58
N MET A 68 1.64 2.56 -7.29
CA MET A 68 2.44 3.28 -6.28
C MET A 68 3.87 2.71 -6.19
N ASP A 69 4.63 2.83 -7.28
CA ASP A 69 5.94 2.15 -7.43
C ASP A 69 6.98 2.56 -6.40
N ASP A 70 7.02 3.84 -6.01
CA ASP A 70 7.96 4.35 -5.00
C ASP A 70 7.71 3.69 -3.63
N LEU A 71 6.44 3.65 -3.19
CA LEU A 71 6.05 2.98 -1.95
C LEU A 71 6.28 1.47 -2.01
N ALA A 72 6.06 0.84 -3.16
CA ALA A 72 6.40 -0.58 -3.37
C ALA A 72 7.90 -0.84 -3.16
N GLY A 73 8.75 0.11 -3.58
CA GLY A 73 10.19 0.10 -3.32
C GLY A 73 10.52 0.16 -1.83
N GLU A 74 9.91 1.10 -1.09
CA GLU A 74 10.09 1.22 0.36
C GLU A 74 9.67 -0.05 1.11
N LEU A 75 8.51 -0.62 0.76
CA LEU A 75 8.01 -1.85 1.37
C LEU A 75 8.90 -3.05 1.08
N LYS A 76 9.55 -3.09 -0.09
CA LYS A 76 10.56 -4.11 -0.39
C LYS A 76 11.79 -3.97 0.49
N GLU A 77 12.24 -2.75 0.78
CA GLU A 77 13.33 -2.54 1.72
C GLU A 77 12.95 -2.94 3.14
N LEU A 78 11.74 -2.59 3.60
CA LEU A 78 11.20 -3.03 4.88
C LEU A 78 11.14 -4.56 4.96
N GLU A 79 10.61 -5.22 3.93
CA GLU A 79 10.54 -6.68 3.82
C GLU A 79 11.91 -7.32 4.07
N LEU A 80 12.95 -6.88 3.35
CA LEU A 80 14.27 -7.47 3.42
C LEU A 80 14.94 -7.18 4.76
N ASN A 81 14.91 -5.93 5.21
CA ASN A 81 15.56 -5.52 6.45
C ASN A 81 14.90 -6.19 7.67
N ALA A 82 13.56 -6.26 7.71
CA ALA A 82 12.81 -6.82 8.82
C ALA A 82 12.93 -8.35 8.95
N LYS A 83 13.03 -9.07 7.81
CA LYS A 83 13.31 -10.52 7.81
C LYS A 83 14.70 -10.85 8.38
N GLU A 84 15.68 -9.98 8.14
CA GLU A 84 17.05 -10.13 8.65
C GLU A 84 17.26 -9.47 10.03
N GLY A 85 16.28 -8.72 10.54
CA GLY A 85 16.36 -8.02 11.82
C GLY A 85 17.39 -6.88 11.86
N ILE A 86 17.65 -6.24 10.71
CA ILE A 86 18.65 -5.15 10.57
C ILE A 86 17.98 -3.81 10.29
N LYS A 87 18.66 -2.70 10.61
CA LYS A 87 18.15 -1.33 10.36
C LYS A 87 16.77 -1.08 10.98
N THR A 88 16.52 -1.59 12.19
CA THR A 88 15.21 -1.52 12.85
C THR A 88 14.75 -0.08 13.09
N GLU A 89 15.68 0.87 13.15
CA GLU A 89 15.41 2.30 13.23
C GLU A 89 14.66 2.88 12.02
N THR A 90 14.68 2.20 10.86
CA THR A 90 14.00 2.66 9.65
C THR A 90 12.56 2.17 9.55
N TYR A 91 12.18 1.12 10.29
CA TYR A 91 10.90 0.44 10.09
C TYR A 91 9.72 1.37 10.36
N LYS A 92 9.78 2.14 11.45
CA LYS A 92 8.75 3.11 11.81
C LYS A 92 8.53 4.16 10.73
N ASN A 93 9.61 4.59 10.06
CA ASN A 93 9.52 5.57 8.98
C ASN A 93 8.81 4.97 7.76
N CYS A 94 9.13 3.72 7.40
CA CYS A 94 8.44 3.03 6.31
C CYS A 94 6.96 2.78 6.63
N ILE A 95 6.62 2.37 7.86
CA ILE A 95 5.21 2.20 8.28
C ILE A 95 4.46 3.55 8.21
N SER A 96 5.08 4.63 8.69
CA SER A 96 4.48 5.97 8.59
C SER A 96 4.29 6.42 7.14
N SER A 97 5.25 6.09 6.27
CA SER A 97 5.16 6.34 4.83
C SER A 97 4.00 5.58 4.20
N PHE A 98 3.85 4.28 4.52
CA PHE A 98 2.73 3.46 4.08
C PHE A 98 1.39 4.08 4.46
N VAL A 99 1.18 4.41 5.73
CA VAL A 99 -0.08 5.00 6.23
C VAL A 99 -0.40 6.32 5.51
N ASN A 100 0.60 7.21 5.39
CA ASN A 100 0.39 8.52 4.77
C ASN A 100 0.12 8.41 3.27
N GLN A 101 0.94 7.68 2.54
CA GLN A 101 0.83 7.59 1.07
C GLN A 101 -0.43 6.83 0.66
N THR A 102 -0.80 5.75 1.35
CA THR A 102 -2.05 5.03 1.06
C THR A 102 -3.28 5.84 1.45
N GLY A 103 -3.21 6.63 2.52
CA GLY A 103 -4.28 7.58 2.88
C GLY A 103 -4.51 8.64 1.80
N GLU A 104 -3.44 9.19 1.21
CA GLU A 104 -3.57 10.11 0.08
C GLU A 104 -4.02 9.40 -1.21
N ALA A 105 -3.54 8.18 -1.46
CA ALA A 105 -4.00 7.35 -2.58
C ALA A 105 -5.51 7.11 -2.53
N LEU A 106 -6.06 6.79 -1.35
CA LEU A 106 -7.51 6.58 -1.19
C LEU A 106 -8.32 7.85 -1.51
N LYS A 107 -7.81 9.04 -1.16
CA LYS A 107 -8.47 10.32 -1.54
C LYS A 107 -8.47 10.54 -3.05
N GLU A 108 -7.36 10.21 -3.71
CA GLU A 108 -7.25 10.28 -5.18
C GLU A 108 -8.24 9.29 -5.84
N LEU A 109 -8.31 8.06 -5.32
CA LEU A 109 -9.24 7.03 -5.80
C LEU A 109 -10.71 7.41 -5.55
N ASP A 110 -11.05 8.00 -4.40
CA ASP A 110 -12.40 8.50 -4.12
C ASP A 110 -12.81 9.57 -5.14
N THR A 111 -11.91 10.52 -5.43
CA THR A 111 -12.13 11.56 -6.44
C THR A 111 -12.28 10.99 -7.85
N TYR A 112 -11.62 9.86 -8.13
CA TYR A 112 -11.75 9.15 -9.39
C TYR A 112 -13.10 8.42 -9.48
N LEU A 113 -13.52 7.72 -8.43
CA LEU A 113 -14.79 7.01 -8.35
C LEU A 113 -16.02 7.92 -8.51
N GLU A 114 -15.95 9.16 -8.03
CA GLU A 114 -17.00 10.17 -8.23
C GLU A 114 -17.24 10.52 -9.71
N LYS A 115 -16.29 10.22 -10.60
CA LYS A 115 -16.32 10.55 -12.03
C LYS A 115 -16.56 9.33 -12.92
N LEU A 116 -16.58 8.14 -12.33
CA LEU A 116 -16.70 6.85 -12.99
C LEU A 116 -18.16 6.48 -13.26
#